data_AF-A0A7S1XID6-F1
#
_entry.id   AF-A0A7S1XID6-F1
#
_cell.length_a   1.000
_cell.length_b   1.000
_cell.length_c   1.000
_cell.angle_alpha   90.00
_cell.angle_beta   90.00
_cell.angle_gamma   90.00
#
_symmetry.space_group_name_H-M   'P 1'
#
loop_
_entity.id
_entity.type
_entity.pdbx_description
1 polymer ?
#
loop_
_entity_poly.entity_id
_entity_poly.type
_entity_poly.pdbx_seq_one_letter_code
_entity_poly.pdbx_strand_id
1 'polypeptide(L)'
;SLSLSLSLPSPPRPHQNIFHTPMPAVPAIFPMLDEMTTAEQKRLMEDEVALETFVEELSVVRDYRQLLDETRAANLTAARALLEKEEGILNARDACLILQAELREKARAHEKLAASTSLDRATVKAQLAREADEADEAKEMEGQNLEDGADVNRWTETFLEKAARYHKLNALREMLNNTT
;
A
#
# COMPACT_ATOMS: atom_id res chain seq x y z
N SER A 1 2.27 15.34 -14.11
CA SER A 1 1.33 14.22 -14.24
C SER A 1 2.07 12.90 -14.19
N LEU A 2 2.07 12.21 -13.05
CA LEU A 2 2.63 10.86 -12.94
C LEU A 2 1.52 9.93 -12.46
N SER A 3 0.92 9.25 -13.43
CA SER A 3 -0.06 8.19 -13.26
C SER A 3 0.68 6.92 -12.82
N LEU A 4 0.87 6.73 -11.52
CA LEU A 4 1.23 5.42 -10.97
C LEU A 4 -0.01 4.53 -11.06
N SER A 5 -0.17 3.86 -12.19
CA SER A 5 -1.11 2.76 -12.34
C SER A 5 -0.64 1.63 -11.45
N LEU A 6 -1.14 1.58 -10.21
CA LEU A 6 -1.14 0.35 -9.43
C LEU A 6 -2.00 -0.65 -10.20
N SER A 7 -1.36 -1.40 -11.09
CA SER A 7 -1.93 -2.60 -11.67
C SER A 7 -2.08 -3.59 -10.52
N LEU A 8 -3.22 -3.53 -9.84
CA LEU A 8 -3.66 -4.61 -8.97
C LEU A 8 -3.54 -5.90 -9.78
N PRO A 9 -2.85 -6.94 -9.29
CA PRO A 9 -2.95 -8.25 -9.92
C PRO A 9 -4.43 -8.55 -9.97
N SER A 10 -4.94 -8.79 -11.18
CA SER A 10 -6.33 -9.23 -11.35
C SER A 10 -6.56 -10.36 -10.36
N PRO A 11 -7.70 -10.38 -9.63
CA PRO A 11 -8.00 -11.51 -8.76
C PRO A 11 -7.76 -12.77 -9.59
N PRO A 12 -7.03 -13.78 -9.05
CA PRO A 12 -6.81 -15.00 -9.78
C PRO A 12 -8.19 -15.42 -10.27
N ARG A 13 -8.36 -15.46 -11.61
CA ARG A 13 -9.63 -15.89 -12.19
C ARG A 13 -9.92 -17.20 -11.46
N PRO A 14 -11.10 -17.36 -10.81
CA PRO A 14 -11.44 -18.66 -10.26
C PRO A 14 -11.19 -19.61 -11.40
N HIS A 15 -10.24 -20.54 -11.21
CA HIS A 15 -9.83 -21.45 -12.24
C HIS A 15 -11.13 -21.96 -12.84
N GLN A 16 -11.32 -21.75 -14.15
CA GLN A 16 -12.49 -22.21 -14.88
C GLN A 16 -12.45 -23.74 -14.98
N ASN A 17 -12.12 -24.45 -13.90
CA ASN A 17 -12.78 -25.71 -13.62
C ASN A 17 -14.18 -25.33 -13.16
N ILE A 18 -15.02 -25.02 -14.14
CA ILE A 18 -16.42 -25.39 -14.10
C ILE A 18 -16.36 -26.85 -13.67
N PHE A 19 -16.69 -27.09 -12.40
CA PHE A 19 -16.75 -28.43 -11.83
C PHE A 19 -17.83 -29.17 -12.62
N HIS A 20 -17.46 -29.73 -13.75
CA HIS A 20 -18.13 -30.89 -14.29
C HIS A 20 -17.84 -31.96 -13.25
N THR A 21 -18.71 -32.08 -12.23
CA THR A 21 -18.86 -33.37 -11.56
C THR A 21 -19.13 -34.35 -12.68
N PRO A 22 -18.18 -35.24 -13.02
CA PRO A 22 -18.38 -36.15 -14.12
C PRO A 22 -19.61 -36.98 -13.76
N MET A 23 -20.59 -36.99 -14.66
CA MET A 23 -21.74 -37.88 -14.52
C MET A 23 -21.17 -39.29 -14.31
N PRO A 24 -21.55 -40.01 -13.25
CA PRO A 24 -21.07 -41.37 -13.06
C PRO A 24 -21.47 -42.19 -14.30
N ALA A 25 -20.52 -42.95 -14.82
CA ALA A 25 -20.77 -43.79 -15.99
C ALA A 25 -21.87 -44.80 -15.66
N VAL A 26 -22.88 -44.90 -16.52
CA VAL A 26 -23.92 -45.92 -16.39
C VAL A 26 -23.25 -47.29 -16.49
N PRO A 27 -23.43 -48.19 -15.52
CA PRO A 27 -22.89 -49.54 -15.60
C PRO A 27 -23.40 -50.24 -16.86
N ALA A 28 -22.51 -50.92 -17.58
CA ALA A 28 -22.90 -51.69 -18.77
C ALA A 28 -23.70 -52.96 -18.42
N ILE A 29 -23.61 -53.41 -17.18
CA ILE A 29 -24.26 -54.62 -16.65
C ILE A 29 -24.77 -54.30 -15.26
N PHE A 30 -25.98 -54.76 -14.95
CA PHE A 30 -26.59 -54.63 -13.63
C PHE A 30 -26.66 -56.02 -12.99
N PRO A 31 -25.60 -56.48 -12.30
CA PRO A 31 -25.56 -57.83 -11.73
C PRO A 31 -26.70 -58.11 -10.75
N MET A 32 -27.25 -57.06 -10.10
CA MET A 32 -28.44 -57.17 -9.24
C MET A 32 -29.71 -57.60 -10.00
N LEU A 33 -29.81 -57.36 -11.31
CA LEU A 33 -30.92 -57.86 -12.12
C LEU A 33 -30.76 -59.35 -12.44
N ASP A 34 -29.52 -59.84 -12.61
CA ASP A 34 -29.24 -61.25 -12.91
C ASP A 34 -29.49 -62.17 -11.71
N GLU A 35 -29.37 -61.63 -10.49
CA GLU A 35 -29.65 -62.34 -9.22
C GLU A 35 -31.15 -62.40 -8.87
N MET A 36 -31.97 -61.61 -9.56
CA MET A 36 -33.40 -61.45 -9.25
C MET A 36 -34.26 -62.53 -9.91
N THR A 37 -35.35 -62.94 -9.28
CA THR A 37 -36.24 -63.97 -9.86
C THR A 37 -37.02 -63.42 -11.07
N THR A 38 -37.44 -64.30 -11.98
CA THR A 38 -38.23 -63.92 -13.17
C THR A 38 -39.55 -63.23 -12.83
N ALA A 39 -40.17 -63.56 -11.69
CA ALA A 39 -41.38 -62.89 -11.21
C ALA A 39 -41.11 -61.45 -10.76
N GLU A 40 -39.98 -61.21 -10.08
CA GLU A 40 -39.54 -59.87 -9.66
C GLU A 40 -39.11 -59.03 -10.87
N GLN A 41 -38.44 -59.62 -11.86
CA GLN A 41 -38.06 -58.94 -13.10
C GLN A 41 -39.30 -58.49 -13.87
N LYS A 42 -40.30 -59.37 -13.98
CA LYS A 42 -41.58 -59.05 -14.60
C LYS A 42 -42.31 -57.94 -13.85
N ARG A 43 -42.29 -57.98 -12.51
CA ARG A 43 -42.84 -56.91 -11.66
C ARG A 43 -42.14 -55.57 -11.92
N LEU A 44 -40.81 -55.55 -12.02
CA LEU A 44 -40.05 -54.34 -12.35
C LEU A 44 -40.38 -53.77 -13.73
N MET A 45 -40.78 -54.61 -14.68
CA MET A 45 -41.20 -54.16 -16.03
C MET A 45 -42.64 -53.65 -16.07
N GLU A 46 -43.51 -54.15 -15.19
CA GLU A 46 -44.96 -53.85 -15.19
C GLU A 46 -45.34 -52.75 -14.18
N ASP A 47 -44.51 -52.50 -13.16
CA ASP A 47 -44.74 -51.53 -12.08
C ASP A 47 -43.64 -50.45 -12.07
N GLU A 48 -44.00 -49.24 -12.52
CA GLU A 48 -43.10 -48.09 -12.59
C GLU A 48 -42.56 -47.65 -11.22
N VAL A 49 -43.37 -47.79 -10.16
CA VAL A 49 -42.96 -47.43 -8.80
C VAL A 49 -41.94 -48.43 -8.26
N ALA A 50 -42.11 -49.72 -8.59
CA ALA A 50 -41.14 -50.75 -8.25
C ALA A 50 -39.79 -50.53 -8.96
N LEU A 51 -39.82 -50.12 -10.22
CA LEU A 51 -38.62 -49.76 -10.99
C LEU A 51 -37.91 -48.55 -10.39
N GLU A 52 -38.65 -47.48 -10.06
CA GLU A 52 -38.07 -46.28 -9.46
C GLU A 52 -37.39 -46.62 -8.13
N THR A 53 -38.09 -47.33 -7.24
CA THR A 53 -37.55 -47.77 -5.94
C THR A 53 -36.27 -48.59 -6.11
N PHE A 54 -36.25 -49.53 -7.04
CA PHE A 54 -35.05 -50.33 -7.33
C PHE A 54 -33.87 -49.47 -7.79
N VAL A 55 -34.11 -48.49 -8.68
CA VAL A 55 -33.08 -47.56 -9.14
C VAL A 55 -32.55 -46.69 -7.99
N GLU A 56 -33.41 -46.28 -7.06
CA GLU A 56 -32.99 -45.52 -5.88
C GLU A 56 -32.12 -46.34 -4.91
N GLU A 57 -32.34 -47.66 -4.84
CA GLU A 57 -31.57 -48.58 -4.02
C GLU A 57 -30.19 -48.92 -4.59
N LEU A 58 -29.95 -48.64 -5.89
CA LEU A 58 -28.64 -48.85 -6.52
C LEU A 58 -27.57 -48.02 -5.80
N SER A 59 -26.47 -48.68 -5.42
CA SER A 59 -25.34 -48.04 -4.75
C SER A 59 -24.82 -46.82 -5.52
N VAL A 60 -24.70 -46.92 -6.84
CA VAL A 60 -24.24 -45.83 -7.70
C VAL A 60 -25.13 -44.59 -7.59
N VAL A 61 -26.45 -44.77 -7.50
CA VAL A 61 -27.42 -43.65 -7.38
C VAL A 61 -27.35 -43.04 -5.98
N ARG A 62 -27.31 -43.87 -4.95
CA ARG A 62 -27.18 -43.43 -3.55
C ARG A 62 -25.88 -42.67 -3.32
N ASP A 63 -24.75 -43.23 -3.77
CA ASP A 63 -23.42 -42.65 -3.58
C ASP A 63 -23.30 -41.32 -4.35
N TYR A 64 -23.91 -41.22 -5.54
CA TYR A 64 -23.98 -39.95 -6.28
C TYR A 64 -24.86 -38.90 -5.59
N ARG A 65 -26.03 -39.28 -5.07
CA ARG A 65 -26.89 -38.38 -4.29
C ARG A 65 -26.16 -37.86 -3.05
N GLN A 66 -25.48 -38.74 -2.33
CA GLN A 66 -24.68 -38.37 -1.17
C GLN A 66 -23.58 -37.37 -1.56
N LEU A 67 -22.81 -37.64 -2.61
CA LEU A 67 -21.77 -36.72 -3.09
C LEU A 67 -22.34 -35.34 -3.46
N LEU A 68 -23.51 -35.33 -4.08
CA LEU A 68 -24.20 -34.11 -4.49
C LEU A 68 -24.67 -33.30 -3.28
N ASP A 69 -25.20 -33.95 -2.25
CA ASP A 69 -25.60 -33.30 -1.00
C ASP A 69 -24.39 -32.77 -0.21
N GLU A 70 -23.30 -33.56 -0.12
CA GLU A 70 -22.03 -33.13 0.48
C GLU A 70 -21.47 -31.91 -0.24
N THR A 71 -21.48 -31.92 -1.58
CA THR A 71 -20.99 -30.80 -2.40
C THR A 71 -21.84 -29.54 -2.19
N ARG A 72 -23.16 -29.68 -2.11
CA ARG A 72 -24.07 -28.56 -1.82
C ARG A 72 -23.83 -27.99 -0.43
N ALA A 73 -23.69 -28.85 0.58
CA ALA A 73 -23.41 -28.44 1.96
C ALA A 73 -22.05 -27.74 2.08
N ALA A 74 -21.02 -28.27 1.42
CA ALA A 74 -19.69 -27.66 1.37
C ALA A 74 -19.73 -26.29 0.69
N ASN A 75 -20.41 -26.16 -0.45
CA ASN A 75 -20.58 -24.88 -1.15
C ASN A 75 -21.30 -23.84 -0.29
N LEU A 76 -22.38 -24.23 0.39
CA LEU A 76 -23.10 -23.32 1.30
C LEU A 76 -22.22 -22.85 2.45
N THR A 77 -21.43 -23.76 3.02
CA THR A 77 -20.49 -23.44 4.10
C THR A 77 -19.40 -22.49 3.62
N ALA A 78 -18.83 -22.74 2.44
CA ALA A 78 -17.83 -21.87 1.82
C ALA A 78 -18.39 -20.48 1.49
N ALA A 79 -19.60 -20.41 0.93
CA ALA A 79 -20.26 -19.14 0.61
C ALA A 79 -20.52 -18.31 1.88
N ARG A 80 -20.96 -18.94 2.97
CA ARG A 80 -21.13 -18.27 4.27
C ARG A 80 -19.81 -17.75 4.83
N ALA A 81 -18.77 -18.58 4.82
CA ALA A 81 -17.44 -18.18 5.30
C ALA A 81 -16.82 -17.04 4.48
N LEU A 82 -17.16 -16.93 3.19
CA LEU A 82 -16.76 -15.80 2.35
C LEU A 82 -17.53 -14.52 2.70
N LEU A 83 -18.85 -14.62 2.85
CA LEU A 83 -19.70 -13.49 3.26
C LEU A 83 -19.30 -12.92 4.63
N GLU A 84 -18.96 -13.78 5.59
CA GLU A 84 -18.48 -13.35 6.91
C GLU A 84 -17.18 -12.53 6.83
N LYS A 85 -16.34 -12.78 5.83
CA LYS A 85 -15.07 -12.07 5.65
C LYS A 85 -15.21 -10.81 4.80
N GLU A 86 -16.30 -10.65 4.07
CA GLU A 86 -16.52 -9.55 3.14
C GLU A 86 -16.47 -8.19 3.85
N GLU A 87 -17.17 -8.07 4.97
CA GLU A 87 -17.20 -6.83 5.76
C GLU A 87 -15.79 -6.44 6.26
N GLY A 88 -15.02 -7.41 6.76
CA GLY A 88 -13.64 -7.17 7.19
C GLY A 88 -12.73 -6.70 6.06
N ILE A 89 -12.89 -7.27 4.86
CA ILE A 89 -12.13 -6.87 3.66
C ILE A 89 -12.50 -5.44 3.24
N LEU A 90 -13.80 -5.09 3.24
CA LEU A 90 -14.27 -3.75 2.92
C LEU A 90 -13.74 -2.71 3.91
N ASN A 91 -13.82 -3.00 5.20
CA ASN A 91 -13.28 -2.12 6.25
C ASN A 91 -11.76 -1.92 6.10
N ALA A 92 -11.01 -2.99 5.85
CA ALA A 92 -9.56 -2.90 5.64
C ALA A 92 -9.20 -2.09 4.37
N ARG A 93 -9.97 -2.27 3.29
CA ARG A 93 -9.83 -1.49 2.05
C ARG A 93 -10.05 -0.01 2.33
N ASP A 94 -11.13 0.34 3.02
CA ASP A 94 -11.48 1.74 3.28
C ASP A 94 -10.45 2.41 4.20
N ALA A 95 -9.95 1.69 5.22
CA ALA A 95 -8.84 2.15 6.04
C ALA A 95 -7.56 2.39 5.22
N CYS A 96 -7.24 1.51 4.27
CA CYS A 96 -6.09 1.72 3.36
C CYS A 96 -6.27 2.96 2.48
N LEU A 97 -7.48 3.22 1.96
CA LEU A 97 -7.76 4.39 1.14
C LEU A 97 -7.59 5.69 1.94
N ILE A 98 -8.08 5.71 3.19
CA ILE A 98 -7.89 6.85 4.11
C ILE A 98 -6.40 7.07 4.36
N LEU A 99 -5.66 6.04 4.74
CA LEU A 99 -4.23 6.14 5.04
C LEU A 99 -3.42 6.60 3.82
N GLN A 100 -3.80 6.13 2.63
CA GLN A 100 -3.17 6.55 1.38
C GLN A 100 -3.42 8.04 1.08
N ALA A 101 -4.62 8.55 1.38
CA ALA A 101 -4.94 9.96 1.24
C ALA A 101 -4.13 10.82 2.21
N GLU A 102 -4.09 10.44 3.49
CA GLU A 102 -3.31 11.13 4.52
C GLU A 102 -1.82 11.17 4.20
N LEU A 103 -1.26 10.06 3.73
CA LEU A 103 0.15 9.99 3.35
C LEU A 103 0.45 10.94 2.19
N ARG A 104 -0.42 11.01 1.17
CA ARG A 104 -0.27 11.95 0.06
C ARG A 104 -0.35 13.40 0.52
N GLU A 105 -1.24 13.71 1.46
CA GLU A 105 -1.34 15.05 2.03
C GLU A 105 -0.07 15.44 2.79
N LYS A 106 0.40 14.56 3.68
CA LYS A 106 1.66 14.78 4.42
C LYS A 106 2.86 14.90 3.49
N ALA A 107 2.97 14.08 2.46
CA ALA A 107 4.03 14.17 1.48
C ALA A 107 4.04 15.54 0.77
N ARG A 108 2.86 16.05 0.36
CA ARG A 108 2.73 17.40 -0.22
C ARG A 108 3.09 18.50 0.77
N ALA A 109 2.71 18.35 2.04
CA ALA A 109 3.08 19.30 3.09
C ALA A 109 4.60 19.33 3.30
N HIS A 110 5.24 18.17 3.33
CA HIS A 110 6.70 18.05 3.41
C HIS A 110 7.40 18.65 2.20
N GLU A 111 6.90 18.41 0.98
CA GLU A 111 7.47 19.00 -0.24
C GLU A 111 7.39 20.53 -0.22
N LYS A 112 6.26 21.10 0.23
CA LYS A 112 6.11 22.54 0.42
C LYS A 112 7.07 23.09 1.47
N LEU A 113 7.22 22.38 2.60
CA LEU A 113 8.15 22.79 3.65
C LEU A 113 9.60 22.68 3.18
N ALA A 114 9.97 21.63 2.45
CA ALA A 114 11.29 21.48 1.87
C ALA A 114 11.58 22.61 0.87
N ALA A 115 10.60 22.98 0.03
CA ALA A 115 10.73 24.11 -0.88
C ALA A 115 10.86 25.46 -0.15
N SER A 116 10.18 25.66 0.99
CA SER A 116 10.26 26.91 1.74
C SER A 116 11.48 27.01 2.68
N THR A 117 11.96 25.89 3.21
CA THR A 117 13.16 25.81 4.06
C THR A 117 14.45 25.61 3.27
N SER A 118 14.33 25.29 1.98
CA SER A 118 15.37 25.47 0.98
C SER A 118 15.63 26.97 0.75
N LEU A 119 16.06 27.70 1.79
CA LEU A 119 17.03 28.76 1.53
C LEU A 119 18.24 28.03 0.97
N ASP A 120 18.43 28.14 -0.34
CA ASP A 120 19.55 27.51 -1.02
C ASP A 120 20.81 27.87 -0.24
N ARG A 121 21.55 26.85 0.19
CA ARG A 121 22.79 27.01 0.94
C ARG A 121 23.75 27.91 0.18
N ALA A 122 23.70 27.91 -1.16
CA ALA A 122 24.44 28.85 -1.99
C ALA A 122 24.00 30.31 -1.76
N THR A 123 22.69 30.57 -1.66
CA THR A 123 22.14 31.89 -1.34
C THR A 123 22.56 32.37 0.06
N VAL A 124 22.50 31.49 1.06
CA VAL A 124 22.98 31.83 2.43
C VAL A 124 24.47 32.13 2.43
N LYS A 125 25.28 31.32 1.74
CA LYS A 125 26.73 31.55 1.58
C LYS A 125 27.02 32.88 0.89
N ALA A 126 26.32 33.18 -0.21
CA ALA A 126 26.50 34.41 -0.97
C ALA A 126 26.14 35.65 -0.13
N GLN A 127 25.03 35.59 0.61
CA GLN A 127 24.62 36.69 1.47
C GLN A 127 25.58 36.90 2.64
N LEU A 128 26.03 35.82 3.28
CA LEU A 128 27.00 35.88 4.38
C LEU A 128 28.37 36.40 3.91
N ALA A 129 28.81 36.04 2.70
CA ALA A 129 30.02 36.58 2.09
C ALA A 129 29.89 38.10 1.89
N ARG A 130 28.77 38.54 1.29
CA ARG A 130 28.50 39.96 1.06
C ARG A 130 28.50 40.77 2.36
N GLU A 131 27.82 40.29 3.39
CA GLU A 131 27.78 40.97 4.70
C GLU A 131 29.14 40.99 5.41
N ALA A 132 29.98 39.96 5.22
CA ALA A 132 31.34 39.94 5.74
C ALA A 132 32.23 40.97 5.02
N ASP A 133 32.11 41.08 3.70
CA ASP A 133 32.86 42.06 2.90
C ASP A 133 32.44 43.50 3.25
N GLU A 134 31.12 43.77 3.37
CA GLU A 134 30.60 45.07 3.84
C GLU A 134 31.09 45.41 5.26
N ALA A 135 31.22 44.42 6.15
CA ALA A 135 31.74 44.61 7.49
C ALA A 135 33.25 44.88 7.51
N ASP A 136 34.02 44.29 6.58
CA ASP A 136 35.45 44.56 6.43
C ASP A 136 35.68 45.99 5.94
N GLU A 137 34.95 46.41 4.90
CA GLU A 137 35.00 47.80 4.40
C GLU A 137 34.62 48.81 5.48
N ALA A 138 33.57 48.54 6.26
CA ALA A 138 33.15 49.42 7.35
C ALA A 138 34.21 49.53 8.47
N LYS A 139 34.89 48.43 8.79
CA LYS A 139 36.00 48.36 9.75
C LYS A 139 37.22 49.13 9.23
N GLU A 140 37.60 48.94 7.97
CA GLU A 140 38.74 49.64 7.35
C GLU A 140 38.48 51.14 7.25
N MET A 141 37.26 51.57 6.89
CA MET A 141 36.88 52.98 6.91
C MET A 141 36.97 53.58 8.32
N GLU A 142 36.53 52.86 9.35
CA GLU A 142 36.69 53.33 10.74
C GLU A 142 38.17 53.42 11.13
N GLY A 143 38.98 52.45 10.70
CA GLY A 143 40.43 52.44 10.91
C GLY A 143 41.13 53.67 10.35
N GLN A 144 40.61 54.22 9.26
CA GLN A 144 41.14 55.42 8.59
C GLN A 144 40.55 56.74 9.15
N ASN A 145 39.49 56.68 9.95
CA ASN A 145 38.74 57.83 10.45
C ASN A 145 39.31 58.41 11.77
N LEU A 146 40.53 58.04 12.14
CA LEU A 146 41.19 58.59 13.33
C LEU A 146 41.88 59.91 12.97
N GLU A 147 41.17 61.02 13.17
CA GLU A 147 41.70 62.37 12.98
C GLU A 147 42.50 62.86 14.19
N ASP A 148 43.43 63.79 13.95
CA ASP A 148 44.29 64.37 14.99
C ASP A 148 43.43 65.23 15.94
N GLY A 149 43.34 64.81 17.21
CA GLY A 149 42.49 65.44 18.24
C GLY A 149 41.11 64.82 18.44
N ALA A 150 40.78 63.71 17.76
CA ALA A 150 39.56 62.94 18.00
C ALA A 150 39.57 62.21 19.37
N ASP A 151 38.39 61.91 19.90
CA ASP A 151 38.23 61.10 21.11
C ASP A 151 38.61 59.64 20.83
N VAL A 152 39.84 59.30 21.21
CA VAL A 152 40.44 57.97 20.99
C VAL A 152 39.63 56.87 21.66
N ASN A 153 39.01 57.12 22.81
CA ASN A 153 38.21 56.10 23.50
C ASN A 153 36.94 55.79 22.71
N ARG A 154 36.25 56.83 22.25
CA ARG A 154 35.06 56.69 21.41
C ARG A 154 35.37 55.99 20.09
N TRP A 155 36.47 56.35 19.42
CA TRP A 155 36.92 55.68 18.21
C TRP A 155 37.29 54.21 18.45
N THR A 156 37.94 53.92 19.58
CA THR A 156 38.33 52.53 19.93
C THR A 156 37.09 51.67 20.11
N GLU A 157 36.05 52.18 20.75
CA GLU A 157 34.77 51.47 20.92
C GLU A 157 34.10 51.18 19.57
N THR A 158 33.99 52.18 18.68
CA THR A 158 33.36 52.01 17.35
C THR A 158 34.16 51.08 16.45
N PHE A 159 35.50 51.15 16.50
CA PHE A 159 36.37 50.25 15.74
C PHE A 159 36.25 48.81 16.25
N LEU A 160 36.27 48.58 17.57
CA LEU A 160 36.15 47.25 18.15
C LEU A 160 34.79 46.62 17.86
N GLU A 161 33.71 47.40 17.86
CA GLU A 161 32.37 46.92 17.49
C GLU A 161 32.34 46.41 16.03
N LYS A 162 32.89 47.20 15.11
CA LYS A 162 32.98 46.83 13.69
C LYS A 162 33.91 45.63 13.47
N ALA A 163 35.05 45.58 14.15
CA ALA A 163 35.97 44.45 14.10
C ALA A 163 35.34 43.15 14.65
N ALA A 164 34.63 43.23 15.78
CA ALA A 164 33.92 42.10 16.35
C ALA A 164 32.85 41.56 15.40
N ARG A 165 32.10 42.46 14.74
CA ARG A 165 31.12 42.08 13.72
C ARG A 165 31.77 41.37 12.53
N TYR A 166 32.84 41.92 11.97
CA TYR A 166 33.59 41.32 10.87
C TYR A 166 34.08 39.91 11.23
N HIS A 167 34.76 39.75 12.37
CA HIS A 167 35.29 38.45 12.78
C HIS A 167 34.19 37.41 13.04
N LYS A 168 33.05 37.84 13.60
CA LYS A 168 31.89 36.96 13.78
C LYS A 168 31.33 36.46 12.45
N LEU A 169 31.14 37.35 11.48
CA LEU A 169 30.62 36.99 10.15
C LEU A 169 31.61 36.12 9.38
N ASN A 170 32.90 36.43 9.46
CA ASN A 170 33.94 35.64 8.81
C ASN A 170 34.06 34.24 9.43
N ALA A 171 33.97 34.11 10.75
CA ALA A 171 33.93 32.81 11.41
C ALA A 171 32.71 31.97 10.99
N LEU A 172 31.53 32.59 10.88
CA LEU A 172 30.32 31.93 10.36
C LEU A 172 30.50 31.50 8.90
N ARG A 173 31.17 32.31 8.07
CA ARG A 173 31.47 32.01 6.66
C ARG A 173 32.35 30.77 6.55
N GLU A 174 33.42 30.70 7.34
CA GLU A 174 34.33 29.54 7.40
C GLU A 174 33.61 28.27 7.89
N MET A 175 32.80 28.37 8.94
CA MET A 175 32.02 27.23 9.43
C MET A 175 31.05 26.69 8.38
N LEU A 176 30.37 27.58 7.65
CA LEU A 176 29.43 27.21 6.59
C LEU A 176 30.12 26.62 5.34
N ASN A 177 31.38 26.96 5.11
CA ASN A 177 32.20 26.39 4.05
C ASN A 177 32.72 24.99 4.40
N ASN A 178 33.01 24.74 5.68
CA ASN A 178 33.61 23.47 6.15
C ASN A 178 32.61 22.35 6.46
N THR A 179 31.31 22.66 6.58
CA THR A 179 30.26 21.66 6.83
C THR A 179 29.81 21.03 5.51
N THR A 180 30.36 19.90 5.06
CA THR A 180 29.95 19.22 3.80
C THR A 180 28.45 18.91 3.75
#